data_AF-A0A962Q8E7-F1
#
_entry.id   AF-A0A962Q8E7-F1
#
_cell.length_a   1.000
_cell.length_b   1.000
_cell.length_c   1.000
_cell.angle_alpha   90.00
_cell.angle_beta   90.00
_cell.angle_gamma   90.00
#
_symmetry.space_group_name_H-M   'P 1'
#
loop_
_entity.id
_entity.type
_entity.pdbx_description
1 polymer ?
#
loop_
_entity_poly.entity_id
_entity_poly.type
_entity_poly.pdbx_seq_one_letter_code
_entity_poly.pdbx_strand_id
1 'polypeptide(L)'
;MSAAAPGRTVLEQQAIALAGVVQVARLVDQISKSGSYPLDFLRPSIHSLFQFDADSVEDIYGGIAGVKLGLNNLSSLLASRQADENRDLVR
;
A
#
# COMPACT_ATOMS: atom_id res chain seq x y z
N MET A 1 10.71 -28.51 -2.94
CA MET A 1 10.30 -27.83 -4.19
C MET A 1 8.95 -27.19 -3.95
N SER A 2 8.93 -25.90 -3.58
CA SER A 2 7.70 -25.11 -3.52
C SER A 2 7.46 -24.55 -4.92
N ALA A 3 6.29 -24.80 -5.50
CA ALA A 3 5.91 -24.26 -6.80
C ALA A 3 5.96 -22.72 -6.71
N ALA A 4 6.80 -22.08 -7.52
CA ALA A 4 6.79 -20.63 -7.65
C ALA A 4 5.39 -20.21 -8.11
N ALA A 5 4.69 -19.44 -7.27
CA ALA A 5 3.43 -18.83 -7.66
C ALA A 5 3.64 -18.02 -8.96
N PRO A 6 2.65 -17.98 -9.88
CA PRO A 6 2.77 -17.13 -11.06
C PRO A 6 3.12 -15.71 -10.63
N GLY A 7 4.13 -15.13 -11.27
CA GLY A 7 4.58 -13.78 -10.96
C GLY A 7 3.42 -12.77 -11.10
N ARG A 8 3.41 -11.74 -10.24
CA ARG A 8 2.37 -10.71 -10.25
C ARG A 8 2.30 -10.00 -11.60
N THR A 9 1.08 -9.72 -12.02
CA THR A 9 0.79 -8.85 -13.16
C THR A 9 1.33 -7.44 -12.93
N VAL A 10 1.51 -6.68 -14.02
CA VAL A 10 1.95 -5.28 -13.96
C VAL A 10 0.98 -4.44 -13.09
N LEU A 11 -0.33 -4.69 -13.20
CA LEU A 11 -1.33 -3.96 -12.43
C LEU A 11 -1.22 -4.24 -10.93
N GLU A 12 -1.01 -5.50 -10.53
CA GLU A 12 -0.80 -5.86 -9.13
C GLU A 12 0.47 -5.21 -8.56
N GLN A 13 1.56 -5.19 -9.34
CA GLN A 13 2.80 -4.52 -8.95
C GLN A 13 2.59 -3.01 -8.76
N GLN A 14 1.89 -2.35 -9.69
CA GLN A 14 1.54 -0.94 -9.58
C GLN A 14 0.64 -0.65 -8.37
N ALA A 15 -0.34 -1.52 -8.09
CA ALA A 15 -1.20 -1.39 -6.93
C ALA A 15 -0.43 -1.48 -5.61
N ILE A 16 0.55 -2.39 -5.52
CA ILE A 16 1.44 -2.53 -4.35
C ILE A 16 2.32 -1.28 -4.20
N ALA A 17 2.93 -0.80 -5.29
CA ALA A 17 3.75 0.40 -5.27
C ALA A 17 2.94 1.63 -4.82
N LEU A 18 1.73 1.82 -5.37
CA LEU A 18 0.83 2.90 -4.99
C LEU A 18 0.37 2.77 -3.53
N ALA A 19 0.10 1.55 -3.07
CA ALA A 19 -0.23 1.29 -1.68
C ALA A 19 0.90 1.75 -0.73
N GLY A 20 2.17 1.60 -1.11
CA GLY A 20 3.30 2.14 -0.35
C GLY A 20 3.22 3.66 -0.17
N VAL A 21 2.88 4.39 -1.23
CA VAL A 21 2.67 5.85 -1.18
C VAL A 21 1.52 6.21 -0.24
N VAL A 22 0.38 5.52 -0.39
CA VAL A 22 -0.80 5.71 0.47
C VAL A 22 -0.48 5.41 1.94
N GLN A 23 0.34 4.38 2.20
CA GLN A 23 0.79 4.02 3.54
C GLN A 23 1.56 5.17 4.20
N VAL A 24 2.53 5.75 3.50
CA VAL A 24 3.32 6.88 4.04
C VAL A 24 2.44 8.12 4.24
N ALA A 25 1.55 8.43 3.30
CA ALA A 25 0.60 9.53 3.47
C ALA A 25 -0.28 9.36 4.72
N ARG A 26 -0.77 8.14 4.97
CA ARG A 26 -1.57 7.82 6.16
C ARG A 26 -0.75 7.91 7.46
N LEU A 27 0.50 7.46 7.44
CA LEU A 27 1.41 7.55 8.59
C LEU A 27 1.70 9.01 8.93
N VAL A 28 2.02 9.86 7.95
CA VAL A 28 2.27 11.29 8.17
C VAL A 28 1.03 11.99 8.74
N ASP A 29 -0.17 11.71 8.19
CA ASP A 29 -1.42 12.24 8.74
C ASP A 29 -1.61 11.84 10.21
N GLN A 30 -1.38 10.57 10.55
CA GLN A 30 -1.51 10.09 11.92
C GLN A 30 -0.48 10.76 12.86
N ILE A 31 0.79 10.84 12.43
CA ILE A 31 1.86 11.51 13.18
C ILE A 31 1.49 12.96 13.46
N SER A 32 0.98 13.68 12.46
CA SER A 32 0.59 15.09 12.63
C SER A 32 -0.58 15.31 13.58
N LYS A 33 -1.50 14.34 13.70
CA LYS A 33 -2.71 14.46 14.52
C LYS A 33 -2.55 13.93 15.94
N SER A 34 -1.83 12.83 16.12
CA SER A 34 -1.72 12.14 17.42
C SER A 34 -0.31 12.04 17.97
N GLY A 35 0.72 12.35 17.16
CA GLY A 35 2.12 12.09 17.52
C GLY A 35 2.48 10.61 17.63
N SER A 36 1.53 9.70 17.34
CA SER A 36 1.69 8.25 17.46
C SER A 36 1.62 7.59 16.08
N TYR A 37 2.34 6.49 15.92
CA TYR A 37 2.39 5.76 14.65
C TYR A 37 2.51 4.26 14.88
N PRO A 38 1.89 3.43 14.02
CA PRO A 38 2.04 1.98 14.08
C PRO A 38 3.40 1.56 13.51
N LEU A 39 4.28 1.07 14.39
CA LEU A 39 5.63 0.62 14.02
C LEU A 39 5.64 -0.48 12.95
N ASP A 40 4.62 -1.34 12.95
CA ASP A 40 4.51 -2.46 12.01
C ASP A 40 4.37 -2.01 10.55
N PHE A 41 3.91 -0.78 10.30
CA PHE A 41 3.79 -0.20 8.96
C PHE A 41 4.87 0.86 8.70
N LEU A 42 5.33 1.56 9.74
CA LEU A 42 6.44 2.51 9.59
C LEU A 42 7.75 1.80 9.22
N ARG A 43 8.07 0.67 9.87
CA ARG A 43 9.31 -0.06 9.62
C ARG A 43 9.46 -0.50 8.15
N PRO A 44 8.48 -1.18 7.53
CA PRO A 44 8.48 -1.46 6.10
C PRO A 44 8.66 -0.22 5.22
N SER A 45 7.96 0.88 5.53
CA SER A 45 8.02 2.12 4.75
C SER A 45 9.37 2.85 4.82
N ILE A 46 10.10 2.73 5.93
CA ILE A 46 11.46 3.26 6.02
C ILE A 46 12.45 2.28 5.40
N HIS A 47 12.28 0.98 5.64
CA HIS A 47 13.14 -0.06 5.07
C HIS A 47 13.13 -0.04 3.54
N SER A 48 11.99 0.25 2.92
CA SER A 48 11.87 0.35 1.46
C SER A 48 12.80 1.39 0.83
N LEU A 49 13.25 2.41 1.58
CA LEU A 49 14.21 3.40 1.10
C LEU A 49 15.62 2.83 0.90
N PHE A 50 15.90 1.67 1.51
CA PHE A 50 17.20 1.01 1.51
C PHE A 50 17.20 -0.33 0.78
N GLN A 51 16.06 -0.76 0.24
CA GLN A 51 15.94 -1.98 -0.56
C GLN A 51 16.21 -1.67 -2.04
N PHE A 52 17.48 -1.72 -2.44
CA PHE A 52 17.90 -1.41 -3.81
C PHE A 52 17.78 -2.60 -4.78
N ASP A 53 18.00 -3.81 -4.27
CA ASP A 53 17.97 -5.06 -5.05
C ASP A 53 16.84 -5.95 -4.54
N ALA A 54 15.61 -5.70 -5.01
CA ALA A 54 14.43 -6.51 -4.68
C ALA A 54 14.04 -7.41 -5.86
N ASP A 55 13.76 -8.69 -5.60
CA ASP A 55 13.29 -9.64 -6.61
C ASP A 55 11.83 -9.37 -7.04
N SER A 56 11.04 -8.72 -6.17
CA SER A 56 9.67 -8.30 -6.46
C SER A 56 9.27 -7.02 -5.71
N VAL A 57 8.20 -6.37 -6.18
CA VAL A 57 7.72 -5.11 -5.57
C VAL A 57 7.26 -5.30 -4.12
N GLU A 58 6.75 -6.48 -3.72
CA GLU A 58 6.42 -6.69 -2.31
C GLU A 58 7.65 -6.83 -1.42
N ASP A 59 8.78 -7.31 -1.96
CA ASP A 59 10.01 -7.52 -1.19
C ASP A 59 10.63 -6.19 -0.77
N ILE A 60 10.38 -5.12 -1.53
CA ILE A 60 10.67 -3.72 -1.16
C ILE A 60 10.11 -3.38 0.23
N TYR A 61 8.95 -3.97 0.58
CA TYR A 61 8.26 -3.73 1.85
C TYR A 61 8.39 -4.89 2.85
N GLY A 62 9.25 -5.88 2.60
CA GLY A 62 9.33 -7.09 3.43
C GLY A 62 8.14 -8.03 3.27
N GLY A 63 7.52 -8.02 2.09
CA GLY A 63 6.34 -8.79 1.72
C GLY A 63 5.03 -7.99 1.81
N ILE A 64 3.94 -8.57 1.30
CA ILE A 64 2.61 -7.92 1.24
C ILE A 64 2.11 -7.44 2.60
N ALA A 65 2.45 -8.14 3.68
CA ALA A 65 2.08 -7.75 5.03
C ALA A 65 2.64 -6.36 5.40
N GLY A 66 3.84 -6.02 4.91
CA GLY A 66 4.50 -4.74 5.21
C GLY A 66 3.84 -3.53 4.57
N VAL A 67 2.99 -3.72 3.55
CA VAL A 67 2.24 -2.64 2.88
C VAL A 67 0.72 -2.74 3.11
N LYS A 68 0.29 -3.59 4.07
CA LYS A 68 -1.13 -3.90 4.31
C LYS A 68 -1.96 -2.67 4.66
N LEU A 69 -1.43 -1.74 5.45
CA LEU A 69 -2.14 -0.49 5.78
C LEU A 69 -2.41 0.31 4.50
N GLY A 70 -1.40 0.46 3.66
CA GLY A 70 -1.51 1.10 2.35
C GLY A 70 -2.57 0.46 1.46
N LEU A 71 -2.55 -0.88 1.33
CA LEU A 71 -3.50 -1.62 0.50
C LEU A 71 -4.94 -1.42 0.96
N ASN A 72 -5.18 -1.49 2.26
CA ASN A 72 -6.51 -1.27 2.84
C ASN A 72 -7.00 0.16 2.56
N ASN A 73 -6.16 1.17 2.78
CA ASN A 73 -6.54 2.57 2.53
C ASN A 73 -6.77 2.84 1.04
N LEU A 74 -5.93 2.29 0.16
CA LEU A 74 -6.10 2.42 -1.29
C LEU A 74 -7.42 1.78 -1.74
N SER A 75 -7.74 0.59 -1.24
CA SER A 75 -9.02 -0.07 -1.52
C SER A 75 -10.21 0.76 -1.04
N SER A 76 -10.14 1.35 0.16
CA SER A 76 -11.19 2.23 0.66
C SER A 76 -11.35 3.49 -0.20
N LEU A 77 -10.26 4.15 -0.58
CA LEU A 77 -10.28 5.37 -1.42
C LEU A 77 -10.93 5.13 -2.78
N LEU A 78 -10.59 4.01 -3.43
CA LEU A 78 -11.15 3.65 -4.73
C LEU A 78 -12.63 3.28 -4.62
N ALA A 79 -13.02 2.55 -3.57
CA ALA A 79 -14.42 2.21 -3.33
C ALA A 79 -15.29 3.45 -3.04
N SER A 80 -14.77 4.41 -2.25
CA SER A 80 -15.47 5.67 -1.96
C SER A 80 -15.67 6.50 -3.23
N ARG A 81 -14.63 6.63 -4.06
CA ARG A 81 -14.71 7.37 -5.32
C ARG A 81 -15.77 6.80 -6.27
N GLN A 82 -15.83 5.46 -6.38
CA GLN A 82 -16.83 4.80 -7.21
C GLN A 82 -18.27 5.07 -6.70
N ALA A 83 -18.47 5.12 -5.38
CA ALA A 83 -19.78 5.44 -4.81
C ALA A 83 -20.19 6.89 -5.10
N ASP A 84 -19.26 7.84 -5.05
CA ASP A 84 -19.52 9.25 -5.39
C ASP A 84 -19.83 9.41 -6.88
N GLU A 85 -19.05 8.79 -7.77
CA GLU A 85 -19.29 8.80 -9.22
C GLU A 85 -20.67 8.22 -9.57
N ASN A 86 -21.06 7.10 -8.96
CA ASN A 86 -22.38 6.49 -9.17
C ASN A 86 -23.52 7.41 -8.71
N ARG A 87 -23.35 8.14 -7.60
CA ARG A 87 -24.36 9.04 -7.06
C ARG A 87 -24.60 10.25 -7.96
N ASP A 88 -23.59 10.69 -8.71
CA ASP A 88 -23.72 11.79 -9.67
C ASP A 88 -24.42 11.37 -10.97
N LEU A 89 -24.33 10.09 -11.37
CA LEU A 89 -25.06 9.56 -12.54
C LEU A 89 -26.57 9.37 -12.31
N VAL A 90 -27.01 9.24 -11.05
CA VAL A 90 -28.41 8.99 -10.67
C VAL A 90 -29.19 10.29 -10.40
N ARG A 91 -28.54 11.45 -10.51
CA ARG A 91 -29.15 12.79 -10.34
C ARG A 91 -29.54 13.39 -11.68
#